data_AF-A0A7W4GGZ0-F1
#
_entry.id   AF-A0A7W4GGZ0-F1
#
_cell.length_a   1.000
_cell.length_b   1.000
_cell.length_c   1.000
_cell.angle_alpha   90.00
_cell.angle_beta   90.00
_cell.angle_gamma   90.00
#
_symmetry.space_group_name_H-M   'P 1'
#
loop_
_entity.id
_entity.type
_entity.pdbx_description
1 polymer ?
#
loop_
_entity_poly.entity_id
_entity_poly.type
_entity_poly.pdbx_seq_one_letter_code
_entity_poly.pdbx_strand_id
1 'polypeptide(L)' 'MPTIPNNPLILVDGSSYLYRAYYAPPHLTNSKGEATGAVYGVVNMLRSL' A
#
# COMPACT_ATOMS: atom_id res chain seq x y z
N MET A 1 9.92 16.32 23.21
CA MET A 1 9.56 15.41 22.11
C MET A 1 8.35 15.99 21.38
N PRO A 2 8.23 15.82 20.05
CA PRO A 2 7.07 16.33 19.33
C PRO A 2 5.80 15.64 19.82
N THR A 3 4.77 16.43 20.09
CA THR A 3 3.43 15.93 20.40
C THR A 3 2.72 15.59 19.10
N ILE A 4 2.41 14.31 18.89
CA ILE A 4 1.64 13.88 17.72
C ILE A 4 0.16 14.08 18.02
N PRO A 5 -0.59 14.82 17.18
CA PRO A 5 -2.02 15.00 17.36
C PRO A 5 -2.76 13.66 17.18
N ASN A 6 -3.91 13.51 17.84
CA ASN A 6 -4.72 12.28 17.76
C ASN A 6 -5.16 11.91 16.33
N ASN A 7 -5.22 12.88 15.42
CA ASN A 7 -5.48 12.66 14.00
C ASN A 7 -4.37 13.34 13.17
N PRO A 8 -3.22 12.67 13.00
CA PRO A 8 -2.08 13.26 12.31
C PRO A 8 -2.34 13.39 10.82
N LEU A 9 -1.78 14.44 10.20
CA LEU A 9 -1.59 14.47 8.76
C LEU A 9 -0.50 13.47 8.40
N ILE A 10 -0.86 12.47 7.58
CA ILE A 10 0.08 11.46 7.09
C ILE A 10 0.46 11.82 5.65
N LEU A 11 1.77 11.92 5.39
CA LEU A 11 2.32 12.05 4.04
C LEU A 11 2.84 10.69 3.60
N VAL A 12 2.31 10.17 2.48
CA VAL A 12 2.66 8.86 1.95
C VAL A 12 3.47 9.01 0.66
N ASP A 13 4.60 8.31 0.57
CA ASP A 13 5.32 8.14 -0.70
C ASP A 13 4.67 7.01 -1.52
N GLY A 14 3.85 7.41 -2.48
CA GLY A 14 3.14 6.47 -3.35
C GLY A 14 4.05 5.62 -4.23
N SER A 15 5.22 6.14 -4.64
CA SER A 15 6.15 5.42 -5.52
C SER A 15 6.84 4.27 -4.79
N SER A 16 7.30 4.53 -3.56
CA SER A 16 7.90 3.53 -2.68
C SER A 16 6.86 2.48 -2.26
N TYR A 17 5.63 2.89 -1.96
CA TYR A 17 4.51 1.97 -1.69
C TYR A 17 4.22 1.07 -2.90
N LEU A 18 4.11 1.65 -4.09
CA LEU A 18 3.85 0.88 -5.30
C LEU A 18 4.99 -0.12 -5.58
N TYR A 19 6.25 0.31 -5.43
CA TYR A 19 7.41 -0.56 -5.61
C TYR A 19 7.37 -1.75 -4.64
N ARG A 20 7.18 -1.50 -3.34
CA ARG A 20 7.09 -2.57 -2.34
C ARG A 20 5.90 -3.49 -2.60
N ALA A 21 4.75 -2.94 -2.94
CA ALA A 21 3.55 -3.72 -3.25
C ALA A 21 3.68 -4.55 -4.53
N TYR A 22 4.52 -4.13 -5.49
CA TYR A 22 4.76 -4.88 -6.71
C TYR A 22 5.72 -6.06 -6.50
N TYR A 23 6.76 -5.89 -5.69
CA TYR A 23 7.81 -6.90 -5.51
C TYR A 23 7.66 -7.81 -4.28
N ALA A 24 6.80 -7.49 -3.31
CA ALA A 24 6.65 -8.28 -2.08
C ALA A 24 5.62 -9.43 -2.11
N PRO A 25 4.37 -9.25 -2.61
CA PRO A 25 3.35 -10.29 -2.54
C PRO A 25 3.50 -11.35 -3.65
N PRO A 26 2.95 -12.57 -3.45
CA PRO A 26 2.83 -13.57 -4.51
C PRO A 26 2.01 -13.02 -5.69
N HIS A 27 2.17 -13.61 -6.87
CA HIS A 27 1.44 -13.19 -8.07
C HIS A 27 -0.08 -13.36 -7.89
N LEU A 28 -0.76 -12.25 -7.59
CA LEU A 28 -2.22 -12.19 -7.47
C LEU A 28 -2.84 -11.76 -8.81
N THR A 29 -3.82 -12.54 -9.25
CA THR A 29 -4.63 -12.26 -10.43
C THR A 29 -6.13 -12.36 -10.10
N ASN A 30 -6.96 -11.65 -10.86
CA ASN A 30 -8.41 -11.81 -10.76
C ASN A 30 -8.89 -13.00 -11.61
N SER A 31 -10.21 -13.25 -11.64
CA SER A 31 -10.81 -14.35 -12.41
C SER A 31 -10.62 -14.26 -13.93
N LYS A 32 -10.20 -13.11 -14.45
CA LYS A 32 -9.86 -12.90 -15.87
C LYS A 32 -8.36 -13.05 -16.14
N GLY A 33 -7.55 -13.33 -15.12
CA GLY A 33 -6.09 -13.43 -15.22
C GLY A 33 -5.36 -12.08 -15.19
N GLU A 34 -6.04 -10.97 -14.88
CA GLU A 34 -5.42 -9.65 -14.82
C GLU A 34 -4.65 -9.49 -13.50
N ALA A 35 -3.43 -8.93 -13.57
CA ALA A 35 -2.58 -8.71 -12.40
C ALA A 35 -3.20 -7.67 -11.44
N THR A 36 -3.28 -8.01 -10.15
CA THR A 36 -3.92 -7.15 -9.12
C THR A 36 -3.05 -6.94 -7.87
N GLY A 37 -1.93 -7.65 -7.74
CA GLY A 37 -1.13 -7.69 -6.52
C GLY A 37 -0.64 -6.33 -6.02
N ALA A 38 -0.13 -5.48 -6.92
CA ALA A 38 0.38 -4.16 -6.54
C ALA A 38 -0.74 -3.24 -6.00
N VAL A 39 -1.91 -3.23 -6.66
CA VAL A 39 -3.07 -2.43 -6.21
C VAL A 39 -3.55 -2.93 -4.86
N TYR A 40 -3.69 -4.26 -4.70
CA TYR A 40 -4.10 -4.88 -3.44
C TYR A 40 -3.13 -4.56 -2.30
N GLY A 41 -1.82 -4.63 -2.56
CA GLY A 41 -0.77 -4.31 -1.59
C GLY A 41 -0.81 -2.85 -1.14
N VAL A 42 -0.92 -1.90 -2.08
CA VAL A 42 -1.01 -0.46 -1.74
C VAL A 42 -2.23 -0.19 -0.87
N VAL A 43 -3.41 -0.72 -1.23
CA VAL A 43 -4.63 -0.51 -0.45
C VAL A 43 -4.51 -1.08 0.96
N ASN A 44 -3.92 -2.26 1.12
CA ASN A 44 -3.71 -2.84 2.46
C ASN A 44 -2.75 -2.03 3.32
N MET A 45 -1.66 -1.50 2.73
CA MET A 45 -0.75 -0.63 3.48
C MET A 45 -1.44 0.65 3.92
N LEU A 46 -2.27 1.27 3.07
CA LEU A 46 -3.06 2.45 3.44
C LEU A 46 -4.09 2.16 4.55
N ARG A 47 -4.70 0.96 4.55
CA ARG A 47 -5.63 0.54 5.60
C ARG A 47 -4.97 0.25 6.95
N SER A 48 -3.65 0.08 6.98
CA SER A 48 -2.88 -0.19 8.20
C SER A 48 -2.39 1.06 8.91
N LEU A 49 -2.58 2.24 8.29
CA LEU A 49 -2.31 3.55 8.86
C LEU A 49 -3.42 3.94 9.85
#